data_AF-A0AAD7R9U4-F1
#
_entry.id   AF-A0AAD7R9U4-F1
#
_cell.length_a   1.000
_cell.length_b   1.000
_cell.length_c   1.000
_cell.angle_alpha   90.00
_cell.angle_beta   90.00
_cell.angle_gamma   90.00
#
_symmetry.space_group_name_H-M   'P 1'
#
loop_
_entity.id
_entity.type
_entity.pdbx_description
1 polymer ?
#
loop_
_entity_poly.entity_id
_entity_poly.type
_entity_poly.pdbx_seq_one_letter_code
_entity_poly.pdbx_strand_id
1 'polypeptide(L)'
;MMEDRWRATLCEVQQLEQSAQLELCKAKLELSASEERHLLAVMKLREEHHMDSLGVLGIMAGEMEKEKASHGDEMRRVKSHNLALKEQVRALTQIREDEQRQCLKMQEMNVELQQRQTEQEKLLAQRDDVSAQLQEVNRANSRLLEQLTERGQEKDKLQQELEATRKRAHKRKAMLDELAIDVAQEKSRHKEELSDAWLQHEKEVLGVRARYEKELRGLHEDKNRTEEEIRSQLRDEKARTRELESLQQTVEELQAQIQSMEGTKGWFERGLKEAEETAEKSALEHQEQLEQSAQLELCKAKLELSASEERHLLAVMKLREEHHMDSLGVLGIMAGEMEKEKASHGDEMRRVKSHNLALKEQVRALTQMREDEQRQCLKMQEMNVELQQRQTEQEKLLAQRDDVSAQLQEVNRANSRLLEQLTERGQEKDKLQQELEATRKRADKRKAMLDELAIDVAQEKSRHKEELSDAWLQHEKEVLGVRARYEKELRGLHEDKNRTEEEIRSQLRDEKARTRELESLQQTVEELQAQIQSMEAPRDGSSADSKRRRRRQRRVRWSTRSRSRSCSWSRPHSFRGKWRR
;
A
#
# COMPACT_ATOMS: atom_id res chain seq x y z
N MET A 1 -198.57 -148.40 26.19
CA MET A 1 -198.38 -147.81 27.54
C MET A 1 -196.91 -147.83 28.01
N MET A 2 -196.23 -148.98 28.10
CA MET A 2 -194.78 -148.98 28.43
C MET A 2 -193.88 -148.64 27.23
N GLU A 3 -194.18 -149.16 26.04
CA GLU A 3 -193.37 -148.93 24.83
C GLU A 3 -193.28 -147.46 24.40
N ASP A 4 -194.33 -146.68 24.65
CA ASP A 4 -194.40 -145.27 24.24
C ASP A 4 -193.36 -144.40 24.95
N ARG A 5 -193.01 -144.73 26.21
CA ARG A 5 -191.95 -144.06 26.97
C ARG A 5 -190.54 -144.41 26.46
N TRP A 6 -190.36 -145.58 25.85
CA TRP A 6 -189.09 -146.00 25.27
C TRP A 6 -188.82 -145.32 23.92
N ARG A 7 -189.87 -145.04 23.13
CA ARG A 7 -189.72 -144.30 21.87
C ARG A 7 -189.40 -142.81 22.08
N ALA A 8 -189.98 -142.19 23.11
CA ALA A 8 -189.70 -140.79 23.44
C ALA A 8 -188.22 -140.57 23.84
N THR A 9 -187.71 -141.38 24.77
CA THR A 9 -186.34 -141.26 25.28
C THR A 9 -185.27 -141.57 24.23
N LEU A 10 -185.54 -142.45 23.26
CA LEU A 10 -184.61 -142.70 22.16
C LEU A 10 -184.46 -141.49 21.22
N CYS A 11 -185.54 -140.74 20.98
CA CYS A 11 -185.50 -139.51 20.16
C CYS A 11 -184.65 -138.41 20.81
N GLU A 12 -184.76 -138.20 22.13
CA GLU A 12 -184.01 -137.14 22.83
C GLU A 12 -182.50 -137.38 22.77
N VAL A 13 -182.06 -138.64 22.97
CA VAL A 13 -180.63 -139.01 22.82
C VAL A 13 -180.13 -138.74 21.40
N GLN A 14 -180.91 -139.10 20.38
CA GLN A 14 -180.51 -138.93 18.99
C GLN A 14 -180.45 -137.46 18.54
N GLN A 15 -181.25 -136.57 19.14
CA GLN A 15 -181.14 -135.11 18.93
C GLN A 15 -179.90 -134.52 19.60
N LEU A 16 -179.57 -134.95 20.82
CA LEU A 16 -178.37 -134.48 21.52
C LEU A 16 -177.09 -134.85 20.77
N GLU A 17 -177.01 -136.09 20.24
CA GLU A 17 -175.83 -136.56 19.48
C GLU A 17 -175.61 -135.76 18.19
N GLN A 18 -176.69 -135.38 17.48
CA GLN A 18 -176.59 -134.49 16.30
C GLN A 18 -176.12 -133.08 16.67
N SER A 19 -176.57 -132.53 17.81
CA SER A 19 -176.15 -131.19 18.25
C SER A 19 -174.65 -131.13 18.58
N ALA A 20 -174.11 -132.17 19.22
CA ALA A 20 -172.70 -132.24 19.59
C ALA A 20 -171.76 -132.32 18.36
N GLN A 21 -172.16 -133.03 17.31
CA GLN A 21 -171.40 -133.10 16.05
C GLN A 21 -171.35 -131.74 15.32
N LEU A 22 -172.40 -130.92 15.44
CA LEU A 22 -172.47 -129.60 14.81
C LEU A 22 -171.50 -128.60 15.45
N GLU A 23 -171.41 -128.54 16.78
CA GLU A 23 -170.45 -127.66 17.47
C GLU A 23 -168.99 -128.09 17.24
N LEU A 24 -168.72 -129.41 17.15
CA LEU A 24 -167.39 -129.93 16.81
C LEU A 24 -166.92 -129.47 15.42
N CYS A 25 -167.85 -129.33 14.47
CA CYS A 25 -167.54 -128.80 13.14
C CYS A 25 -167.27 -127.29 13.13
N LYS A 26 -167.95 -126.49 13.96
CA LYS A 26 -167.64 -125.05 14.10
C LYS A 26 -166.23 -124.82 14.66
N ALA A 27 -165.89 -125.51 15.75
CA ALA A 27 -164.60 -125.35 16.42
C ALA A 27 -163.39 -125.63 15.51
N LYS A 28 -163.53 -126.55 14.54
CA LYS A 28 -162.47 -126.86 13.56
C LYS A 28 -162.26 -125.74 12.52
N LEU A 29 -163.32 -125.05 12.13
CA LEU A 29 -163.22 -123.93 11.16
C LEU A 29 -162.50 -122.73 11.78
N GLU A 30 -162.82 -122.37 13.03
CA GLU A 30 -162.17 -121.24 13.71
C GLU A 30 -160.66 -121.44 13.90
N LEU A 31 -160.21 -122.68 14.14
CA LEU A 31 -158.79 -122.99 14.29
C LEU A 31 -158.02 -122.71 12.98
N SER A 32 -158.49 -123.25 11.85
CA SER A 32 -157.86 -123.03 10.53
C SER A 32 -157.80 -121.55 10.13
N ALA A 33 -158.86 -120.79 10.45
CA ALA A 33 -158.94 -119.36 10.21
C ALA A 33 -158.00 -118.53 11.12
N SER A 34 -157.34 -119.13 12.12
CA SER A 34 -156.29 -118.50 12.93
C SER A 34 -154.89 -118.73 12.39
N GLU A 35 -154.62 -119.92 11.83
CA GLU A 35 -153.30 -120.32 11.31
C GLU A 35 -152.90 -119.49 10.08
N GLU A 36 -153.83 -119.23 9.15
CA GLU A 36 -153.59 -118.37 7.99
C GLU A 36 -153.18 -116.93 8.37
N ARG A 37 -153.73 -116.39 9.47
CA ARG A 37 -153.39 -115.04 9.96
C ARG A 37 -151.96 -114.95 10.46
N HIS A 38 -151.46 -116.02 11.09
CA HIS A 38 -150.08 -116.06 11.58
C HIS A 38 -149.06 -116.15 10.44
N LEU A 39 -149.33 -116.93 9.39
CA LEU A 39 -148.44 -117.00 8.22
C LEU A 39 -148.30 -115.65 7.50
N LEU A 40 -149.42 -114.93 7.32
CA LEU A 40 -149.41 -113.58 6.72
C LEU A 40 -148.63 -112.55 7.55
N ALA A 41 -148.64 -112.66 8.88
CA ALA A 41 -147.87 -111.78 9.76
C ALA A 41 -146.35 -112.05 9.66
N VAL A 42 -145.95 -113.32 9.60
CA VAL A 42 -144.52 -113.72 9.49
C VAL A 42 -143.91 -113.28 8.16
N MET A 43 -144.66 -113.30 7.05
CA MET A 43 -144.14 -112.84 5.76
C MET A 43 -143.78 -111.34 5.76
N LYS A 44 -144.64 -110.47 6.31
CA LYS A 44 -144.40 -109.02 6.34
C LYS A 44 -143.14 -108.63 7.10
N LEU A 45 -142.94 -109.18 8.30
CA LEU A 45 -141.73 -108.94 9.11
C LEU A 45 -140.44 -109.35 8.38
N ARG A 46 -140.51 -110.34 7.47
CA ARG A 46 -139.37 -110.78 6.68
C ARG A 46 -139.04 -109.85 5.52
N GLU A 47 -140.04 -109.20 4.91
CA GLU A 47 -139.83 -108.20 3.86
C GLU A 47 -139.25 -106.91 4.44
N GLU A 48 -139.76 -106.46 5.59
CA GLU A 48 -139.26 -105.28 6.32
C GLU A 48 -137.77 -105.44 6.67
N HIS A 49 -137.38 -106.56 7.32
CA HIS A 49 -135.97 -106.84 7.64
C HIS A 49 -135.04 -106.95 6.42
N HIS A 50 -135.54 -107.38 5.25
CA HIS A 50 -134.72 -107.43 4.04
C HIS A 50 -134.48 -106.03 3.44
N MET A 51 -135.45 -105.11 3.54
CA MET A 51 -135.28 -103.73 3.10
C MET A 51 -134.29 -102.97 3.98
N ASP A 52 -134.40 -103.11 5.31
CA ASP A 52 -133.45 -102.50 6.27
C ASP A 52 -132.00 -102.97 6.02
N SER A 53 -131.81 -104.27 5.78
CA SER A 53 -130.50 -104.87 5.52
C SER A 53 -129.82 -104.29 4.28
N LEU A 54 -130.58 -104.01 3.22
CA LEU A 54 -130.07 -103.36 2.01
C LEU A 54 -129.77 -101.87 2.24
N GLY A 55 -130.57 -101.20 3.07
CA GLY A 55 -130.30 -99.82 3.50
C GLY A 55 -128.95 -99.68 4.21
N VAL A 56 -128.66 -100.56 5.18
CA VAL A 56 -127.39 -100.56 5.92
C VAL A 56 -126.19 -100.80 4.99
N LEU A 57 -126.28 -101.75 4.05
CA LEU A 57 -125.20 -101.99 3.09
C LEU A 57 -124.98 -100.81 2.14
N GLY A 58 -126.05 -100.11 1.72
CA GLY A 58 -125.96 -98.87 0.95
C GLY A 58 -125.28 -97.73 1.71
N ILE A 59 -125.57 -97.61 3.01
CA ILE A 59 -124.92 -96.63 3.90
C ILE A 59 -123.42 -96.95 4.02
N MET A 60 -123.05 -98.19 4.35
CA MET A 60 -121.65 -98.61 4.49
C MET A 60 -120.85 -98.46 3.19
N ALA A 61 -121.46 -98.74 2.03
CA ALA A 61 -120.82 -98.49 0.74
C ALA A 61 -120.55 -96.99 0.52
N GLY A 62 -121.55 -96.13 0.79
CA GLY A 62 -121.40 -94.68 0.72
C GLY A 62 -120.42 -94.10 1.75
N GLU A 63 -120.25 -94.75 2.91
CA GLU A 63 -119.22 -94.39 3.90
C GLU A 63 -117.82 -94.77 3.42
N MET A 64 -117.63 -96.00 2.90
CA MET A 64 -116.35 -96.43 2.30
C MET A 64 -115.93 -95.56 1.10
N GLU A 65 -116.88 -95.04 0.32
CA GLU A 65 -116.59 -94.08 -0.75
C GLU A 65 -116.26 -92.68 -0.22
N LYS A 66 -116.93 -92.20 0.84
CA LYS A 66 -116.55 -90.96 1.56
C LYS A 66 -115.17 -91.06 2.22
N GLU A 67 -114.80 -92.21 2.76
CA GLU A 67 -113.46 -92.47 3.31
C GLU A 67 -112.39 -92.49 2.22
N LYS A 68 -112.65 -93.15 1.08
CA LYS A 68 -111.73 -93.10 -0.08
C LYS A 68 -111.62 -91.70 -0.67
N ALA A 69 -112.71 -90.94 -0.75
CA ALA A 69 -112.70 -89.56 -1.20
C ALA A 69 -111.90 -88.66 -0.25
N SER A 70 -112.18 -88.73 1.06
CA SER A 70 -111.50 -87.92 2.07
C SER A 70 -110.03 -88.31 2.25
N HIS A 71 -109.65 -89.59 2.17
CA HIS A 71 -108.25 -90.02 2.14
C HIS A 71 -107.56 -89.61 0.83
N GLY A 72 -108.29 -89.63 -0.30
CA GLY A 72 -107.83 -89.07 -1.57
C GLY A 72 -107.56 -87.57 -1.50
N ASP A 73 -108.43 -86.82 -0.82
CA ASP A 73 -108.24 -85.39 -0.53
C ASP A 73 -107.13 -85.14 0.48
N GLU A 74 -106.98 -85.97 1.50
CA GLU A 74 -105.87 -85.87 2.45
C GLU A 74 -104.53 -86.15 1.76
N MET A 75 -104.47 -87.16 0.88
CA MET A 75 -103.32 -87.42 0.02
C MET A 75 -103.06 -86.26 -0.97
N ARG A 76 -104.10 -85.58 -1.47
CA ARG A 76 -103.96 -84.34 -2.27
C ARG A 76 -103.42 -83.17 -1.43
N ARG A 77 -103.93 -82.96 -0.21
CA ARG A 77 -103.45 -81.94 0.76
C ARG A 77 -101.99 -82.21 1.12
N VAL A 78 -101.64 -83.42 1.51
CA VAL A 78 -100.27 -83.82 1.84
C VAL A 78 -99.33 -83.62 0.65
N LYS A 79 -99.73 -83.98 -0.58
CA LYS A 79 -98.91 -83.72 -1.78
C LYS A 79 -98.77 -82.23 -2.07
N SER A 80 -99.83 -81.44 -1.93
CA SER A 80 -99.81 -79.98 -2.08
C SER A 80 -98.88 -79.33 -1.04
N HIS A 81 -99.01 -79.72 0.23
CA HIS A 81 -98.12 -79.29 1.31
C HIS A 81 -96.67 -79.73 1.06
N ASN A 82 -96.44 -80.92 0.48
CA ASN A 82 -95.09 -81.39 0.15
C ASN A 82 -94.46 -80.59 -1.00
N LEU A 83 -95.25 -80.10 -1.96
CA LEU A 83 -94.80 -79.18 -3.01
C LEU A 83 -94.51 -77.79 -2.40
N ALA A 84 -95.45 -77.23 -1.64
CA ALA A 84 -95.27 -75.95 -0.95
C ALA A 84 -94.05 -75.96 0.00
N LEU A 85 -93.81 -77.05 0.74
CA LEU A 85 -92.60 -77.22 1.57
C LEU A 85 -91.33 -77.32 0.72
N LYS A 86 -91.36 -77.97 -0.45
CA LYS A 86 -90.20 -77.99 -1.38
C LYS A 86 -89.93 -76.61 -1.99
N GLU A 87 -90.97 -75.83 -2.24
CA GLU A 87 -90.86 -74.45 -2.72
C GLU A 87 -90.36 -73.51 -1.61
N GLN A 88 -90.85 -73.66 -0.37
CA GLN A 88 -90.31 -72.96 0.80
C GLN A 88 -88.85 -73.31 1.08
N VAL A 89 -88.47 -74.58 1.00
CA VAL A 89 -87.05 -75.00 1.14
C VAL A 89 -86.20 -74.40 0.03
N ARG A 90 -86.66 -74.39 -1.23
CA ARG A 90 -85.96 -73.72 -2.34
C ARG A 90 -85.82 -72.21 -2.12
N ALA A 91 -86.87 -71.55 -1.63
CA ALA A 91 -86.84 -70.13 -1.31
C ALA A 91 -85.85 -69.84 -0.17
N LEU A 92 -85.82 -70.66 0.89
CA LEU A 92 -84.87 -70.54 2.00
C LEU A 92 -83.42 -70.83 1.58
N THR A 93 -83.18 -71.79 0.67
CA THR A 93 -81.83 -71.98 0.10
C THR A 93 -81.42 -70.81 -0.78
N GLN A 94 -82.32 -70.27 -1.60
CA GLN A 94 -82.04 -69.08 -2.43
C GLN A 94 -81.72 -67.86 -1.57
N ILE A 95 -82.54 -67.59 -0.54
CA ILE A 95 -82.29 -66.52 0.44
C ILE A 95 -80.92 -66.71 1.10
N ARG A 96 -80.60 -67.91 1.58
CA ARG A 96 -79.30 -68.20 2.21
C ARG A 96 -78.12 -68.04 1.24
N GLU A 97 -78.26 -68.42 -0.02
CA GLU A 97 -77.23 -68.18 -1.04
C GLU A 97 -77.07 -66.68 -1.34
N ASP A 98 -78.15 -65.93 -1.42
CA ASP A 98 -78.11 -64.48 -1.69
C ASP A 98 -77.64 -63.67 -0.47
N GLU A 99 -77.93 -64.11 0.76
CA GLU A 99 -77.30 -63.63 1.99
C GLU A 99 -75.80 -63.90 1.98
N GLN A 100 -75.36 -65.13 1.63
CA GLN A 100 -73.93 -65.44 1.51
C GLN A 100 -73.24 -64.60 0.42
N ARG A 101 -73.87 -64.39 -0.73
CA ARG A 101 -73.39 -63.48 -1.79
C ARG A 101 -73.31 -62.03 -1.31
N GLN A 102 -74.26 -61.57 -0.48
CA GLN A 102 -74.23 -60.22 0.11
C GLN A 102 -73.12 -60.10 1.17
N CYS A 103 -72.92 -61.09 2.03
CA CYS A 103 -71.83 -61.11 3.00
C CYS A 103 -70.46 -61.10 2.30
N LEU A 104 -70.28 -61.88 1.24
CA LEU A 104 -69.03 -61.88 0.45
C LEU A 104 -68.79 -60.52 -0.20
N LYS A 105 -69.78 -59.93 -0.88
CA LYS A 105 -69.69 -58.57 -1.44
C LYS A 105 -69.40 -57.51 -0.38
N MET A 106 -69.95 -57.64 0.81
CA MET A 106 -69.66 -56.73 1.92
C MET A 106 -68.24 -56.91 2.46
N GLN A 107 -67.70 -58.14 2.48
CA GLN A 107 -66.31 -58.40 2.80
C GLN A 107 -65.35 -57.83 1.74
N GLU A 108 -65.66 -58.02 0.45
CA GLU A 108 -64.93 -57.45 -0.69
C GLU A 108 -64.88 -55.91 -0.59
N MET A 109 -66.05 -55.25 -0.46
CA MET A 109 -66.15 -53.80 -0.28
C MET A 109 -65.42 -53.29 0.98
N ASN A 110 -65.42 -54.04 2.08
CA ASN A 110 -64.69 -53.67 3.30
C ASN A 110 -63.16 -53.80 3.11
N VAL A 111 -62.69 -54.80 2.37
CA VAL A 111 -61.27 -54.96 2.02
C VAL A 111 -60.83 -53.86 1.06
N GLU A 112 -61.62 -53.51 0.05
CA GLU A 112 -61.35 -52.36 -0.82
C GLU A 112 -61.29 -51.05 -0.02
N LEU A 113 -62.26 -50.81 0.87
CA LEU A 113 -62.30 -49.62 1.71
C LEU A 113 -61.08 -49.52 2.64
N GLN A 114 -60.64 -50.64 3.23
CA GLN A 114 -59.40 -50.69 4.01
C GLN A 114 -58.15 -50.44 3.15
N GLN A 115 -58.08 -51.02 1.94
CA GLN A 115 -57.00 -50.75 1.00
C GLN A 115 -56.92 -49.26 0.67
N ARG A 116 -58.04 -48.63 0.30
CA ARG A 116 -58.14 -47.18 0.04
C ARG A 116 -57.73 -46.33 1.24
N GLN A 117 -58.10 -46.71 2.45
CA GLN A 117 -57.64 -46.04 3.67
C GLN A 117 -56.11 -46.12 3.81
N THR A 118 -55.49 -47.29 3.67
CA THR A 118 -54.02 -47.39 3.74
C THR A 118 -53.30 -46.71 2.57
N GLU A 119 -53.92 -46.63 1.38
CA GLU A 119 -53.40 -45.83 0.25
C GLU A 119 -53.42 -44.34 0.59
N GLN A 120 -54.53 -43.83 1.14
CA GLN A 120 -54.67 -42.45 1.56
C GLN A 120 -53.68 -42.09 2.68
N GLU A 121 -53.49 -42.96 3.68
CA GLU A 121 -52.51 -42.77 4.75
C GLU A 121 -51.07 -42.72 4.21
N LYS A 122 -50.69 -43.60 3.27
CA LYS A 122 -49.37 -43.58 2.61
C LYS A 122 -49.17 -42.29 1.82
N LEU A 123 -50.18 -41.82 1.09
CA LEU A 123 -50.11 -40.57 0.33
C LEU A 123 -50.02 -39.34 1.23
N LEU A 124 -50.69 -39.34 2.38
CA LEU A 124 -50.57 -38.28 3.39
C LEU A 124 -49.16 -38.26 4.01
N ALA A 125 -48.59 -39.42 4.37
CA ALA A 125 -47.22 -39.52 4.87
C ALA A 125 -46.20 -39.00 3.84
N GLN A 126 -46.29 -39.44 2.58
CA GLN A 126 -45.43 -38.96 1.49
C GLN A 126 -45.56 -37.44 1.27
N ARG A 127 -46.77 -36.89 1.37
CA ARG A 127 -47.02 -35.45 1.27
C ARG A 127 -46.36 -34.69 2.43
N ASP A 128 -46.37 -35.24 3.65
CA ASP A 128 -45.76 -34.61 4.82
C ASP A 128 -44.22 -34.73 4.80
N ASP A 129 -43.66 -35.84 4.31
CA ASP A 129 -42.22 -35.99 4.05
C ASP A 129 -41.72 -34.94 3.04
N VAL A 130 -42.41 -34.78 1.91
CA VAL A 130 -42.10 -33.74 0.91
C VAL A 130 -42.27 -32.33 1.49
N SER A 131 -43.28 -32.13 2.35
CA SER A 131 -43.48 -30.85 3.04
C SER A 131 -42.35 -30.53 4.03
N ALA A 132 -41.81 -31.53 4.72
CA ALA A 132 -40.66 -31.39 5.59
C ALA A 132 -39.38 -31.06 4.80
N GLN A 133 -39.11 -31.79 3.71
CA GLN A 133 -37.98 -31.53 2.82
C GLN A 133 -38.03 -30.10 2.23
N LEU A 134 -39.20 -29.64 1.80
CA LEU A 134 -39.39 -28.26 1.34
C LEU A 134 -39.12 -27.23 2.44
N GLN A 135 -39.50 -27.49 3.71
CA GLN A 135 -39.13 -26.60 4.82
C GLN A 135 -37.62 -26.58 5.07
N GLU A 136 -36.92 -27.72 4.95
CA GLU A 136 -35.48 -27.79 5.13
C GLU A 136 -34.71 -27.09 4.01
N VAL A 137 -35.11 -27.28 2.74
CA VAL A 137 -34.57 -26.54 1.59
C VAL A 137 -34.80 -25.04 1.74
N ASN A 138 -35.98 -24.61 2.20
CA ASN A 138 -36.23 -23.20 2.47
C ASN A 138 -35.35 -22.64 3.61
N ARG A 139 -35.16 -23.38 4.72
CA ARG A 139 -34.22 -23.00 5.79
C ARG A 139 -32.77 -22.91 5.30
N ALA A 140 -32.35 -23.81 4.40
CA ALA A 140 -31.04 -23.76 3.78
C ALA A 140 -30.88 -22.54 2.86
N ASN A 141 -31.90 -22.25 2.03
CA ASN A 141 -31.92 -21.08 1.16
C ASN A 141 -31.87 -19.76 1.95
N SER A 142 -32.61 -19.63 3.06
CA SER A 142 -32.52 -18.46 3.96
C SER A 142 -31.10 -18.26 4.47
N ARG A 143 -30.44 -19.31 4.96
CA ARG A 143 -29.04 -19.25 5.44
C ARG A 143 -28.04 -18.90 4.34
N LEU A 144 -28.26 -19.37 3.11
CA LEU A 144 -27.41 -19.00 1.97
C LEU A 144 -27.62 -17.53 1.56
N LEU A 145 -28.85 -17.01 1.62
CA LEU A 145 -29.14 -15.60 1.41
C LEU A 145 -28.51 -14.72 2.51
N GLU A 146 -28.61 -15.11 3.77
CA GLU A 146 -27.92 -14.47 4.90
C GLU A 146 -26.41 -14.37 4.63
N GLN A 147 -25.74 -15.49 4.35
CA GLN A 147 -24.30 -15.53 4.02
C GLN A 147 -23.93 -14.71 2.78
N LEU A 148 -24.80 -14.62 1.78
CA LEU A 148 -24.58 -13.76 0.60
C LEU A 148 -24.67 -12.27 0.97
N THR A 149 -25.60 -11.88 1.85
CA THR A 149 -25.67 -10.49 2.34
C THR A 149 -24.50 -10.13 3.26
N GLU A 150 -24.05 -11.06 4.12
CA GLU A 150 -22.86 -10.88 4.97
C GLU A 150 -21.62 -10.66 4.11
N ARG A 151 -21.35 -11.55 3.15
CA ARG A 151 -20.22 -11.42 2.21
C ARG A 151 -20.30 -10.17 1.33
N GLY A 152 -21.52 -9.71 1.00
CA GLY A 152 -21.74 -8.43 0.35
C GLY A 152 -21.24 -7.26 1.22
N GLN A 153 -21.66 -7.21 2.48
CA GLN A 153 -21.22 -6.20 3.43
C GLN A 153 -19.71 -6.27 3.72
N GLU A 154 -19.13 -7.47 3.82
CA GLU A 154 -17.68 -7.66 3.98
C GLU A 154 -16.89 -7.13 2.77
N LYS A 155 -17.32 -7.47 1.54
CA LYS A 155 -16.75 -6.93 0.30
C LYS A 155 -16.78 -5.40 0.31
N ASP A 156 -17.90 -4.79 0.67
CA ASP A 156 -18.06 -3.34 0.62
C ASP A 156 -17.24 -2.63 1.72
N LYS A 157 -17.10 -3.24 2.92
CA LYS A 157 -16.17 -2.79 3.97
C LYS A 157 -14.71 -2.86 3.48
N LEU A 158 -14.29 -3.98 2.89
CA LEU A 158 -12.95 -4.17 2.34
C LEU A 158 -12.65 -3.20 1.19
N GLN A 159 -13.64 -2.85 0.37
CA GLN A 159 -13.50 -1.80 -0.66
C GLN A 159 -13.27 -0.42 -0.03
N GLN A 160 -14.00 -0.06 1.03
CA GLN A 160 -13.79 1.20 1.76
C GLN A 160 -12.40 1.26 2.44
N GLU A 161 -11.93 0.16 3.02
CA GLU A 161 -10.58 0.07 3.60
C GLU A 161 -9.48 0.14 2.53
N LEU A 162 -9.68 -0.50 1.38
CA LEU A 162 -8.79 -0.44 0.21
C LEU A 162 -8.74 0.97 -0.38
N GLU A 163 -9.84 1.71 -0.40
CA GLU A 163 -9.84 3.13 -0.73
C GLU A 163 -9.14 3.98 0.33
N ALA A 164 -9.40 3.75 1.62
CA ALA A 164 -8.78 4.51 2.70
C ALA A 164 -7.26 4.32 2.73
N THR A 165 -6.78 3.09 2.48
CA THR A 165 -5.34 2.78 2.36
C THR A 165 -4.74 3.38 1.08
N ARG A 166 -5.41 3.34 -0.07
CA ARG A 166 -5.01 4.08 -1.29
C ARG A 166 -4.90 5.59 -1.01
N LYS A 167 -5.92 6.20 -0.41
CA LYS A 167 -5.94 7.63 -0.04
C LYS A 167 -4.79 7.99 0.93
N ARG A 168 -4.48 7.12 1.90
CA ARG A 168 -3.30 7.27 2.79
C ARG A 168 -1.97 7.11 2.04
N ALA A 169 -1.88 6.18 1.08
CA ALA A 169 -0.68 5.97 0.27
C ALA A 169 -0.40 7.16 -0.66
N HIS A 170 -1.43 7.72 -1.32
CA HIS A 170 -1.30 8.95 -2.11
C HIS A 170 -0.85 10.14 -1.26
N LYS A 171 -1.40 10.33 -0.05
CA LYS A 171 -0.91 11.36 0.88
C LYS A 171 0.55 11.17 1.28
N ARG A 172 0.98 9.93 1.57
CA ARG A 172 2.41 9.63 1.84
C ARG A 172 3.29 9.91 0.62
N LYS A 173 2.84 9.59 -0.59
CA LYS A 173 3.57 9.91 -1.82
C LYS A 173 3.73 11.42 -1.99
N ALA A 174 2.64 12.19 -1.86
CA ALA A 174 2.68 13.64 -1.96
C ALA A 174 3.68 14.27 -0.98
N MET A 175 3.63 13.89 0.31
CA MET A 175 4.60 14.38 1.31
C MET A 175 6.06 13.98 1.01
N LEU A 176 6.29 12.83 0.37
CA LEU A 176 7.64 12.41 -0.07
C LEU A 176 8.10 13.16 -1.34
N ASP A 177 7.18 13.44 -2.26
CA ASP A 177 7.45 14.26 -3.44
C ASP A 177 7.76 15.73 -3.03
N GLU A 178 7.00 16.28 -2.08
CA GLU A 178 7.22 17.59 -1.44
C GLU A 178 8.59 17.66 -0.74
N LEU A 179 8.89 16.71 0.16
CA LEU A 179 10.19 16.64 0.84
C LEU A 179 11.38 16.48 -0.13
N ALA A 180 11.18 15.79 -1.26
CA ALA A 180 12.22 15.68 -2.29
C ALA A 180 12.46 17.01 -3.02
N ILE A 181 11.42 17.82 -3.22
CA ILE A 181 11.53 19.19 -3.75
C ILE A 181 12.23 20.11 -2.75
N ASP A 182 11.85 20.08 -1.47
CA ASP A 182 12.47 20.90 -0.42
C ASP A 182 13.98 20.58 -0.28
N VAL A 183 14.34 19.30 -0.22
CA VAL A 183 15.74 18.86 -0.16
C VAL A 183 16.53 19.26 -1.41
N ALA A 184 15.90 19.32 -2.59
CA ALA A 184 16.54 19.83 -3.79
C ALA A 184 16.76 21.34 -3.75
N GLN A 185 15.81 22.12 -3.21
CA GLN A 185 15.93 23.57 -3.05
C GLN A 185 16.97 23.95 -1.99
N GLU A 186 16.99 23.30 -0.83
CA GLU A 186 18.04 23.52 0.18
C GLU A 186 19.42 23.13 -0.35
N LYS A 187 19.51 22.09 -1.20
CA LYS A 187 20.76 21.71 -1.86
C LYS A 187 21.21 22.72 -2.95
N SER A 188 20.31 23.51 -3.55
CA SER A 188 20.73 24.63 -4.41
C SER A 188 21.11 25.86 -3.59
N ARG A 189 20.32 26.22 -2.57
CA ARG A 189 20.64 27.31 -1.61
C ARG A 189 22.02 27.14 -0.99
N HIS A 190 22.34 25.97 -0.43
CA HIS A 190 23.66 25.72 0.14
C HIS A 190 24.81 25.76 -0.88
N LYS A 191 24.55 25.46 -2.16
CA LYS A 191 25.56 25.64 -3.23
C LYS A 191 25.78 27.11 -3.54
N GLU A 192 24.72 27.90 -3.59
CA GLU A 192 24.77 29.35 -3.78
C GLU A 192 25.49 30.02 -2.61
N GLU A 193 25.11 29.71 -1.36
CA GLU A 193 25.77 30.18 -0.12
C GLU A 193 27.27 29.83 -0.08
N LEU A 194 27.65 28.60 -0.44
CA LEU A 194 29.06 28.19 -0.50
C LEU A 194 29.83 28.93 -1.61
N SER A 195 29.18 29.20 -2.76
CA SER A 195 29.79 29.94 -3.87
C SER A 195 30.00 31.41 -3.51
N ASP A 196 29.01 32.04 -2.86
CA ASP A 196 29.11 33.41 -2.36
C ASP A 196 30.16 33.53 -1.24
N ALA A 197 30.22 32.57 -0.31
CA ALA A 197 31.24 32.56 0.74
C ALA A 197 32.66 32.41 0.15
N TRP A 198 32.84 31.54 -0.85
CA TRP A 198 34.12 31.37 -1.56
C TRP A 198 34.52 32.65 -2.32
N LEU A 199 33.56 33.27 -3.02
CA LEU A 199 33.76 34.54 -3.73
C LEU A 199 34.03 35.73 -2.78
N GLN A 200 33.43 35.73 -1.58
CA GLN A 200 33.76 36.71 -0.53
C GLN A 200 35.20 36.48 -0.02
N HIS A 201 35.59 35.24 0.25
CA HIS A 201 36.95 34.91 0.66
C HIS A 201 38.00 35.32 -0.39
N GLU A 202 37.76 35.04 -1.68
CA GLU A 202 38.65 35.47 -2.77
C GLU A 202 38.80 37.00 -2.81
N LYS A 203 37.69 37.75 -2.69
CA LYS A 203 37.69 39.22 -2.60
C LYS A 203 38.47 39.72 -1.38
N GLU A 204 38.35 39.06 -0.24
CA GLU A 204 39.11 39.41 0.97
C GLU A 204 40.61 39.16 0.81
N VAL A 205 41.01 38.00 0.26
CA VAL A 205 42.41 37.66 -0.01
C VAL A 205 43.04 38.66 -0.99
N LEU A 206 42.36 38.97 -2.09
CA LEU A 206 42.80 40.01 -3.03
C LEU A 206 42.85 41.40 -2.38
N GLY A 207 41.88 41.74 -1.53
CA GLY A 207 41.85 43.00 -0.78
C GLY A 207 42.94 43.11 0.29
N VAL A 208 43.37 42.01 0.90
CA VAL A 208 44.54 41.95 1.80
C VAL A 208 45.83 42.11 1.01
N ARG A 209 45.97 41.38 -0.10
CA ARG A 209 47.12 41.51 -1.02
C ARG A 209 47.28 42.94 -1.52
N ALA A 210 46.21 43.58 -1.99
CA ALA A 210 46.24 44.97 -2.47
C ALA A 210 46.63 45.99 -1.38
N ARG A 211 46.33 45.70 -0.11
CA ARG A 211 46.78 46.52 1.03
C ARG A 211 48.28 46.37 1.26
N TYR A 212 48.80 45.14 1.35
CA TYR A 212 50.25 44.92 1.48
C TYR A 212 51.05 45.46 0.28
N GLU A 213 50.57 45.30 -0.95
CA GLU A 213 51.22 45.87 -2.14
C GLU A 213 51.23 47.42 -2.12
N LYS A 214 50.27 48.07 -1.46
CA LYS A 214 50.24 49.53 -1.26
C LYS A 214 51.20 49.95 -0.14
N GLU A 215 51.22 49.22 0.97
CA GLU A 215 52.13 49.49 2.10
C GLU A 215 53.60 49.33 1.69
N LEU A 216 53.94 48.29 0.91
CA LEU A 216 55.28 48.10 0.35
C LEU A 216 55.70 49.26 -0.56
N ARG A 217 54.80 49.78 -1.41
CA ARG A 217 55.06 50.97 -2.23
C ARG A 217 55.33 52.20 -1.37
N GLY A 218 54.48 52.45 -0.36
CA GLY A 218 54.67 53.57 0.58
C GLY A 218 56.01 53.50 1.32
N LEU A 219 56.39 52.32 1.83
CA LEU A 219 57.68 52.12 2.50
C LEU A 219 58.89 52.34 1.57
N HIS A 220 58.78 52.02 0.29
CA HIS A 220 59.82 52.34 -0.70
C HIS A 220 59.86 53.84 -1.03
N GLU A 221 58.72 54.51 -1.16
CA GLU A 221 58.68 55.97 -1.33
C GLU A 221 59.29 56.72 -0.14
N ASP A 222 58.94 56.34 1.09
CA ASP A 222 59.45 56.98 2.31
C ASP A 222 60.93 56.65 2.57
N LYS A 223 61.39 55.45 2.18
CA LYS A 223 62.83 55.13 2.10
C LYS A 223 63.54 56.08 1.13
N ASN A 224 63.04 56.23 -0.09
CA ASN A 224 63.66 57.08 -1.10
C ASN A 224 63.71 58.55 -0.65
N ARG A 225 62.60 59.09 -0.10
CA ARG A 225 62.55 60.44 0.49
C ARG A 225 63.62 60.64 1.56
N THR A 226 63.72 59.73 2.52
CA THR A 226 64.71 59.84 3.61
C THR A 226 66.16 59.65 3.13
N GLU A 227 66.42 58.82 2.12
CA GLU A 227 67.73 58.76 1.46
C GLU A 227 68.07 60.05 0.69
N GLU A 228 67.11 60.66 0.00
CA GLU A 228 67.31 61.92 -0.74
C GLU A 228 67.55 63.12 0.18
N GLU A 229 66.82 63.23 1.29
CA GLU A 229 67.05 64.22 2.35
C GLU A 229 68.48 64.13 2.91
N ILE A 230 68.93 62.92 3.26
CA ILE A 230 70.27 62.65 3.78
C ILE A 230 71.34 62.92 2.70
N ARG A 231 71.09 62.56 1.44
CA ARG A 231 71.95 62.91 0.29
C ARG A 231 71.99 64.41 0.00
N SER A 232 70.99 65.20 0.41
CA SER A 232 71.08 66.65 0.39
C SER A 232 72.00 67.15 1.50
N GLN A 233 71.74 66.75 2.75
CA GLN A 233 72.57 67.15 3.90
C GLN A 233 74.05 66.84 3.68
N LEU A 234 74.39 65.68 3.10
CA LEU A 234 75.79 65.33 2.78
C LEU A 234 76.42 66.20 1.67
N ARG A 235 75.62 66.75 0.74
CA ARG A 235 76.10 67.75 -0.23
C ARG A 235 76.29 69.12 0.40
N ASP A 236 75.38 69.51 1.30
CA ASP A 236 75.40 70.80 1.98
C ASP A 236 76.59 70.91 2.96
N GLU A 237 76.86 69.87 3.75
CA GLU A 237 78.05 69.82 4.61
C GLU A 237 79.33 69.78 3.77
N LYS A 238 79.38 69.03 2.64
CA LYS A 238 80.54 69.02 1.73
C LYS A 238 80.78 70.35 1.00
N ALA A 239 79.75 71.20 0.84
CA ALA A 239 79.94 72.56 0.38
C ALA A 239 80.63 73.40 1.45
N ARG A 240 80.16 73.33 2.71
CA ARG A 240 80.78 74.00 3.86
C ARG A 240 82.22 73.55 4.10
N THR A 241 82.52 72.25 4.02
CA THR A 241 83.89 71.75 4.19
C THR A 241 84.84 72.40 3.16
N ARG A 242 84.41 72.56 1.90
CA ARG A 242 85.18 73.28 0.86
C ARG A 242 85.31 74.78 1.10
N GLU A 243 84.26 75.42 1.61
CA GLU A 243 84.31 76.83 2.00
C GLU A 243 85.35 77.04 3.12
N LEU A 244 85.34 76.17 4.14
CA LEU A 244 86.31 76.16 5.23
C LEU A 244 87.74 75.83 4.75
N GLU A 245 87.92 74.87 3.84
CA GLU A 245 89.20 74.54 3.19
C GLU A 245 89.73 75.75 2.39
N SER A 246 88.88 76.47 1.65
CA SER A 246 89.29 77.66 0.90
C SER A 246 89.71 78.81 1.83
N LEU A 247 89.01 78.98 2.96
CA LEU A 247 89.40 79.93 4.00
C LEU A 247 90.74 79.52 4.64
N GLN A 248 90.96 78.24 4.92
CA GLN A 248 92.25 77.73 5.40
C GLN A 248 93.40 78.06 4.42
N GLN A 249 93.19 77.92 3.11
CA GLN A 249 94.21 78.30 2.12
C GLN A 249 94.55 79.80 2.18
N THR A 250 93.55 80.69 2.24
CA THR A 250 93.81 82.14 2.40
C THR A 250 94.50 82.47 3.73
N VAL A 251 94.25 81.67 4.77
CA VAL A 251 94.88 81.77 6.08
C VAL A 251 96.34 81.33 6.05
N GLU A 252 96.67 80.22 5.39
CA GLU A 252 98.04 79.75 5.20
C GLU A 252 98.85 80.71 4.33
N GLU A 253 98.24 81.30 3.30
CA GLU A 253 98.82 82.38 2.51
C GLU A 253 99.13 83.62 3.35
N LEU A 254 98.19 84.08 4.18
CA LEU A 254 98.40 85.19 5.09
C LEU A 254 99.49 84.88 6.13
N GLN A 255 99.53 83.67 6.70
CA GLN A 255 100.59 83.26 7.63
C GLN A 255 101.97 83.25 6.95
N ALA A 256 102.07 82.76 5.72
CA ALA A 256 103.31 82.82 4.95
C ALA A 256 103.72 84.27 4.63
N GLN A 257 102.74 85.14 4.32
CA GLN A 257 102.99 86.57 4.15
C GLN A 257 103.49 87.21 5.45
N ILE A 258 102.86 86.93 6.60
CA ILE A 258 103.29 87.41 7.93
C ILE A 258 104.73 86.97 8.22
N GLN A 259 105.07 85.69 8.04
CA GLN A 259 106.43 85.19 8.24
C GLN A 259 107.45 85.87 7.29
N SER A 260 107.05 86.22 6.06
CA SER A 260 107.90 87.00 5.14
C SER A 260 108.05 88.47 5.57
N MET A 261 107.02 89.06 6.18
CA MET A 261 107.08 90.40 6.78
C MET A 261 107.90 90.41 8.09
N GLU A 262 107.86 89.34 8.89
CA GLU A 262 108.75 89.16 10.04
C GLU A 262 110.20 88.94 9.61
N GLY A 263 110.44 88.17 8.55
CA GLY A 263 111.77 87.97 7.97
C GLY A 263 112.37 89.24 7.35
N THR A 264 111.56 90.07 6.70
CA THR A 264 111.98 91.39 6.18
C THR A 264 112.05 92.44 7.27
N LYS A 265 111.17 92.43 8.28
CA LYS A 265 111.31 93.24 9.50
C LYS A 265 112.61 92.92 10.22
N GLY A 266 112.93 91.65 10.43
CA GLY A 266 114.22 91.21 10.99
C GLY A 266 115.40 91.45 10.05
N TRP A 267 115.17 91.86 8.79
CA TRP A 267 116.19 92.46 7.95
C TRP A 267 116.31 93.97 8.18
N PHE A 268 115.20 94.71 8.22
CA PHE A 268 115.17 96.13 8.54
C PHE A 268 115.67 96.45 9.96
N GLU A 269 115.39 95.62 10.97
CA GLU A 269 115.91 95.79 12.33
C GLU A 269 117.42 95.56 12.40
N ARG A 270 117.96 94.64 11.58
CA ARG A 270 119.41 94.47 11.45
C ARG A 270 120.04 95.57 10.62
N GLY A 271 119.45 95.97 9.49
CA GLY A 271 119.92 97.09 8.68
C GLY A 271 119.83 98.43 9.42
N LEU A 272 118.81 98.62 10.28
CA LEU A 272 118.70 99.76 11.19
C LEU A 272 119.74 99.67 12.29
N LYS A 273 119.95 98.51 12.91
CA LYS A 273 120.99 98.33 13.94
C LYS A 273 122.40 98.39 13.36
N GLU A 274 122.61 97.99 12.12
CA GLU A 274 123.85 98.17 11.35
C GLU A 274 124.01 99.63 10.95
N ALA A 275 122.94 100.36 10.61
CA ALA A 275 122.96 101.81 10.40
C ALA A 275 123.15 102.60 11.70
N GLU A 276 122.65 102.12 12.84
CA GLU A 276 122.88 102.69 14.17
C GLU A 276 124.30 102.36 14.64
N GLU A 277 124.78 101.13 14.45
CA GLU A 277 126.17 100.75 14.74
C GLU A 277 127.18 101.35 13.76
N THR A 278 126.80 101.70 12.53
CA THR A 278 127.66 102.43 11.59
C THR A 278 127.48 103.93 11.68
N ALA A 279 126.38 104.45 12.22
CA ALA A 279 126.27 105.84 12.67
C ALA A 279 126.96 106.04 14.02
N GLU A 280 126.99 105.04 14.90
CA GLU A 280 127.74 105.03 16.16
C GLU A 280 129.20 104.72 15.90
N LYS A 281 129.57 103.77 15.02
CA LYS A 281 130.95 103.65 14.55
C LYS A 281 131.34 104.86 13.72
N SER A 282 130.50 105.45 12.88
CA SER A 282 130.82 106.72 12.23
C SER A 282 130.66 107.93 13.15
N ALA A 283 130.19 107.81 14.40
CA ALA A 283 130.18 108.87 15.41
C ALA A 283 131.27 108.69 16.47
N LEU A 284 131.74 107.46 16.69
CA LEU A 284 132.98 107.11 17.37
C LEU A 284 134.16 107.22 16.43
N GLU A 285 133.95 107.11 15.13
CA GLU A 285 134.89 107.51 14.09
C GLU A 285 134.65 108.96 13.75
N HIS A 286 133.46 109.59 13.82
CA HIS A 286 133.38 111.07 13.77
C HIS A 286 133.87 111.70 15.10
N GLN A 287 133.98 110.95 16.19
CA GLN A 287 134.62 111.38 17.43
C GLN A 287 136.10 111.04 17.42
N GLU A 288 136.51 109.84 16.98
CA GLU A 288 137.86 109.60 16.46
C GLU A 288 138.12 110.43 15.19
N GLN A 289 137.21 111.30 14.67
CA GLN A 289 137.45 112.38 13.66
C GLN A 289 137.68 113.71 14.36
N LEU A 290 136.95 113.96 15.45
CA LEU A 290 137.21 115.10 16.32
C LEU A 290 138.46 114.85 17.21
N GLU A 291 138.99 113.62 17.21
CA GLU A 291 140.27 113.17 17.76
C GLU A 291 141.32 112.74 16.67
N GLN A 292 140.90 112.19 15.49
CA GLN A 292 141.70 111.80 14.27
C GLN A 292 141.05 111.72 12.79
N SER A 293 140.23 110.67 12.23
CA SER A 293 138.99 110.59 11.17
C SER A 293 138.09 109.32 10.10
N ALA A 294 136.91 108.16 10.05
CA ALA A 294 135.51 107.22 9.10
C ALA A 294 134.58 105.48 8.60
N GLN A 295 133.12 104.82 8.20
CA GLN A 295 132.13 103.22 7.77
C GLN A 295 130.52 102.42 6.85
N LEU A 296 129.64 101.04 6.68
CA LEU A 296 128.20 100.14 5.77
C LEU A 296 127.01 98.51 5.70
N GLU A 297 125.78 97.80 4.85
CA GLU A 297 124.43 96.44 4.78
C GLU A 297 123.30 95.23 3.62
N LEU A 298 122.11 94.08 3.64
CA LEU A 298 120.95 92.93 2.61
C LEU A 298 119.49 91.51 2.63
N CYS A 299 118.24 90.86 1.80
CA CYS A 299 116.81 89.59 1.81
C CYS A 299 115.59 88.43 0.72
N LYS A 300 114.28 87.42 0.77
CA LYS A 300 113.14 86.19 -0.19
C LYS A 300 111.48 85.06 -0.14
N ALA A 301 110.50 84.08 -1.04
CA ALA A 301 108.94 82.96 -1.08
C ALA A 301 107.80 81.71 -2.18
N LYS A 302 106.49 80.71 -2.14
CA LYS A 302 105.22 79.65 -3.14
C LYS A 302 103.83 78.22 -3.09
N LEU A 303 102.81 77.31 -4.00
CA LEU A 303 101.30 76.12 -4.02
C LEU A 303 100.13 74.94 -5.17
N GLU A 304 98.86 73.89 -5.14
CA GLU A 304 97.73 72.72 -6.15
C GLU A 304 96.14 71.46 -6.10
N LEU A 305 95.14 70.61 -7.08
CA LEU A 305 93.96 69.13 -7.47
C LEU A 305 92.14 68.33 -7.74
N SER A 306 91.34 67.07 -8.44
CA SER A 306 89.66 66.17 -8.68
C SER A 306 88.70 64.64 -9.55
N ALA A 307 87.26 63.86 -9.64
CA ALA A 307 86.25 62.45 -10.46
C ALA A 307 84.47 61.52 -10.58
N SER A 308 83.64 60.34 -11.37
CA SER A 308 82.00 59.35 -11.50
C SER A 308 80.99 57.93 -12.49
N GLU A 309 79.60 57.05 -12.49
CA GLU A 309 78.56 55.68 -13.35
C GLU A 309 76.72 54.89 -13.42
N GLU A 310 75.58 53.78 -13.88
CA GLU A 310 74.67 52.27 -14.64
C GLU A 310 72.82 51.55 -14.91
N ARG A 311 71.69 50.42 -15.35
CA ARG A 311 70.82 48.87 -16.04
C ARG A 311 69.14 48.06 -16.78
N HIS A 312 68.09 46.80 -16.69
CA HIS A 312 66.89 45.64 -17.62
C HIS A 312 65.08 44.76 -17.76
N LEU A 313 64.31 43.42 -18.29
CA LEU A 313 62.73 42.58 -18.98
C LEU A 313 61.41 41.08 -18.77
N LEU A 314 60.21 40.08 -19.27
CA LEU A 314 58.94 39.12 -20.32
C LEU A 314 57.34 37.92 -20.20
N ALA A 315 56.27 37.03 -21.08
CA ALA A 315 54.75 35.90 -21.06
C ALA A 315 53.59 34.74 -22.21
N VAL A 316 52.29 33.77 -22.51
CA VAL A 316 50.80 32.59 -22.31
C VAL A 316 49.35 31.62 -23.30
N MET A 317 48.38 30.31 -23.31
CA MET A 317 46.75 29.56 -23.86
C MET A 317 45.80 27.96 -23.91
N LYS A 318 44.39 27.67 -23.52
CA LYS A 318 42.98 26.78 -23.81
C LYS A 318 42.36 25.22 -23.75
N LEU A 319 41.01 24.98 -23.40
CA LEU A 319 40.16 23.66 -23.25
C LEU A 319 38.55 23.57 -23.61
N ARG A 320 37.73 22.45 -23.31
CA ARG A 320 36.31 21.92 -23.78
C ARG A 320 35.54 20.85 -22.81
N GLU A 321 34.28 20.19 -22.81
CA GLU A 321 32.83 20.11 -23.40
C GLU A 321 31.75 19.06 -22.71
N GLU A 322 30.52 18.63 -23.24
CA GLU A 322 29.32 17.88 -22.58
C GLU A 322 28.46 16.72 -23.35
N HIS A 323 27.40 16.05 -22.72
CA HIS A 323 26.11 15.36 -23.23
C HIS A 323 25.68 13.80 -23.11
N HIS A 324 24.51 13.31 -23.66
CA HIS A 324 23.56 12.21 -23.15
C HIS A 324 22.83 11.15 -24.12
N MET A 325 22.38 9.97 -23.59
CA MET A 325 21.13 9.07 -23.79
C MET A 325 20.64 8.32 -25.12
N ASP A 326 19.91 7.14 -25.03
CA ASP A 326 18.90 6.56 -26.05
C ASP A 326 18.08 5.21 -25.71
N SER A 327 17.22 4.55 -26.58
CA SER A 327 16.12 3.51 -26.23
C SER A 327 15.46 2.47 -27.29
N LEU A 328 14.57 1.48 -26.85
CA LEU A 328 13.38 0.71 -27.52
C LEU A 328 13.38 -0.78 -28.18
N GLY A 329 12.19 -1.49 -28.45
CA GLY A 329 11.98 -2.97 -28.88
C GLY A 329 10.57 -3.54 -29.45
N VAL A 330 10.31 -4.89 -29.71
CA VAL A 330 9.17 -5.54 -30.56
C VAL A 330 8.53 -7.01 -30.24
N LEU A 331 7.65 -7.70 -31.09
CA LEU A 331 6.73 -8.95 -30.89
C LEU A 331 6.33 -9.90 -32.16
N GLY A 332 5.61 -11.09 -32.08
CA GLY A 332 4.98 -11.97 -33.22
C GLY A 332 4.27 -13.42 -33.00
N ILE A 333 3.37 -14.06 -33.88
CA ILE A 333 2.37 -15.27 -33.66
C ILE A 333 1.71 -16.15 -34.91
N MET A 334 1.15 -17.45 -34.81
CA MET A 334 -0.24 -18.10 -35.29
C MET A 334 -0.59 -19.51 -36.11
N ALA A 335 -1.91 -20.09 -36.16
CA ALA A 335 -2.57 -21.33 -36.93
C ALA A 335 -4.19 -21.75 -36.84
N GLY A 336 -4.88 -22.75 -37.59
CA GLY A 336 -6.31 -23.43 -37.42
C GLY A 336 -7.21 -24.27 -38.56
N GLU A 337 -8.30 -25.18 -38.33
CA GLU A 337 -9.13 -26.15 -39.29
C GLU A 337 -10.65 -26.78 -38.96
N MET A 338 -11.52 -27.52 -39.84
CA MET A 338 -12.88 -28.33 -39.58
C MET A 338 -13.85 -29.11 -40.71
N GLU A 339 -14.96 -29.96 -40.41
CA GLU A 339 -16.30 -30.48 -41.15
C GLU A 339 -16.64 -32.01 -41.72
N LYS A 340 -17.81 -32.72 -42.15
CA LYS A 340 -19.39 -32.92 -42.02
C LYS A 340 -20.24 -34.10 -42.86
N GLU A 341 -21.57 -34.53 -42.62
CA GLU A 341 -22.75 -35.19 -43.51
C GLU A 341 -23.80 -36.47 -43.27
N LYS A 342 -24.73 -37.01 -44.21
CA LYS A 342 -26.13 -37.80 -44.10
C LYS A 342 -26.66 -38.85 -45.27
N ALA A 343 -27.84 -39.59 -45.59
CA ALA A 343 -29.24 -40.25 -45.20
C ALA A 343 -30.00 -41.10 -46.43
N SER A 344 -31.21 -41.84 -46.65
CA SER A 344 -32.48 -42.63 -46.09
C SER A 344 -33.51 -43.44 -47.14
N HIS A 345 -34.60 -44.30 -46.82
CA HIS A 345 -35.62 -45.14 -47.74
C HIS A 345 -36.93 -45.92 -47.05
N GLY A 346 -38.05 -46.69 -47.48
CA GLY A 346 -39.03 -47.17 -48.65
C GLY A 346 -40.09 -48.46 -48.46
N ASP A 347 -41.33 -48.72 -49.11
CA ASP A 347 -42.37 -49.93 -48.98
C ASP A 347 -43.70 -50.18 -49.97
N GLU A 348 -44.54 -51.34 -50.04
CA GLU A 348 -45.96 -51.65 -50.73
C GLU A 348 -46.71 -53.14 -50.78
N MET A 349 -48.11 -53.40 -50.86
CA MET A 349 -48.95 -54.74 -51.11
C MET A 349 -50.60 -54.82 -51.36
N ARG A 350 -51.34 -55.94 -51.85
CA ARG A 350 -52.92 -56.22 -52.03
C ARG A 350 -53.57 -57.62 -52.65
N ARG A 351 -54.95 -58.04 -52.68
CA ARG A 351 -55.83 -59.07 -53.59
C ARG A 351 -57.27 -59.83 -53.17
N VAL A 352 -58.08 -60.57 -54.08
CA VAL A 352 -59.16 -61.78 -54.12
C VAL A 352 -60.81 -61.89 -53.91
N LYS A 353 -61.70 -62.85 -54.54
CA LYS A 353 -63.13 -63.52 -54.17
C LYS A 353 -64.23 -64.26 -55.21
N SER A 354 -65.19 -65.25 -54.85
CA SER A 354 -66.61 -65.72 -55.38
C SER A 354 -67.42 -66.71 -54.43
N HIS A 355 -68.69 -66.47 -54.01
CA HIS A 355 -69.48 -67.44 -53.19
C HIS A 355 -71.04 -67.30 -53.23
N ASN A 356 -71.83 -68.30 -52.75
CA ASN A 356 -73.32 -68.30 -52.80
C ASN A 356 -74.07 -69.14 -51.71
N LEU A 357 -75.39 -68.87 -51.56
CA LEU A 357 -76.58 -69.54 -50.97
C LEU A 357 -76.54 -70.44 -49.72
N ALA A 358 -75.40 -70.91 -49.21
CA ALA A 358 -75.32 -71.46 -47.85
C ALA A 358 -75.73 -70.40 -46.78
N LEU A 359 -75.71 -69.13 -47.20
CA LEU A 359 -75.79 -67.91 -46.41
C LEU A 359 -77.01 -67.74 -45.48
N LYS A 360 -78.15 -68.45 -45.60
CA LYS A 360 -79.36 -68.10 -44.82
C LYS A 360 -79.49 -68.76 -43.44
N GLU A 361 -79.23 -70.06 -43.32
CA GLU A 361 -79.12 -70.70 -42.00
C GLU A 361 -77.72 -70.52 -41.42
N GLN A 362 -76.70 -70.38 -42.28
CA GLN A 362 -75.50 -69.65 -41.92
C GLN A 362 -75.86 -68.29 -41.32
N VAL A 363 -76.71 -67.43 -41.91
CA VAL A 363 -77.02 -66.10 -41.33
C VAL A 363 -77.52 -66.15 -39.89
N ARG A 364 -78.29 -67.15 -39.45
CA ARG A 364 -78.69 -67.26 -38.02
C ARG A 364 -77.57 -67.77 -37.12
N ALA A 365 -76.83 -68.80 -37.53
CA ALA A 365 -75.64 -69.25 -36.80
C ALA A 365 -74.59 -68.12 -36.74
N LEU A 366 -74.35 -67.43 -37.85
CA LEU A 366 -73.63 -66.17 -38.03
C LEU A 366 -74.34 -64.95 -37.43
N THR A 367 -75.53 -65.06 -36.82
CA THR A 367 -76.08 -63.95 -36.01
C THR A 367 -75.63 -64.14 -34.57
N GLN A 368 -75.77 -65.34 -34.01
CA GLN A 368 -75.23 -65.63 -32.68
C GLN A 368 -73.69 -65.63 -32.66
N MET A 369 -73.03 -66.24 -33.64
CA MET A 369 -71.58 -66.09 -33.80
C MET A 369 -71.21 -64.63 -34.07
N ARG A 370 -71.99 -63.83 -34.80
CA ARG A 370 -71.71 -62.38 -34.93
C ARG A 370 -71.95 -61.60 -33.64
N GLU A 371 -72.89 -62.01 -32.78
CA GLU A 371 -73.08 -61.40 -31.46
C GLU A 371 -71.95 -61.78 -30.50
N ASP A 372 -71.45 -63.01 -30.54
CA ASP A 372 -70.30 -63.44 -29.74
C ASP A 372 -68.95 -62.98 -30.33
N GLU A 373 -68.81 -62.90 -31.65
CA GLU A 373 -67.73 -62.19 -32.36
C GLU A 373 -67.82 -60.69 -32.06
N GLN A 374 -69.01 -60.08 -31.94
CA GLN A 374 -69.15 -58.68 -31.50
C GLN A 374 -68.74 -58.52 -30.04
N ARG A 375 -69.11 -59.44 -29.14
CA ARG A 375 -68.63 -59.43 -27.75
C ARG A 375 -67.11 -59.64 -27.67
N GLN A 376 -66.54 -60.49 -28.52
CA GLN A 376 -65.10 -60.68 -28.64
C GLN A 376 -64.40 -59.47 -29.27
N CYS A 377 -64.99 -58.85 -30.30
CA CYS A 377 -64.49 -57.61 -30.90
C CYS A 377 -64.56 -56.45 -29.93
N LEU A 378 -65.61 -56.33 -29.11
CA LEU A 378 -65.72 -55.33 -28.05
C LEU A 378 -64.66 -55.57 -26.97
N LYS A 379 -64.47 -56.81 -26.49
CA LYS A 379 -63.39 -57.15 -25.54
C LYS A 379 -62.00 -56.92 -26.13
N MET A 380 -61.79 -57.20 -27.42
CA MET A 380 -60.55 -56.89 -28.12
C MET A 380 -60.39 -55.38 -28.34
N GLN A 381 -61.46 -54.62 -28.53
CA GLN A 381 -61.45 -53.17 -28.64
C GLN A 381 -61.16 -52.51 -27.29
N GLU A 382 -61.76 -53.00 -26.21
CA GLU A 382 -61.46 -52.63 -24.82
C GLU A 382 -59.99 -52.93 -24.50
N MET A 383 -59.50 -54.14 -24.78
CA MET A 383 -58.09 -54.52 -24.63
C MET A 383 -57.16 -53.65 -25.49
N ASN A 384 -57.52 -53.36 -26.74
CA ASN A 384 -56.74 -52.48 -27.61
C ASN A 384 -56.71 -51.03 -27.10
N VAL A 385 -57.80 -50.54 -26.50
CA VAL A 385 -57.85 -49.21 -25.85
C VAL A 385 -57.02 -49.20 -24.57
N GLU A 386 -57.06 -50.25 -23.74
CA GLU A 386 -56.15 -50.40 -22.59
C GLU A 386 -54.67 -50.45 -23.03
N LEU A 387 -54.36 -51.20 -24.10
CA LEU A 387 -53.01 -51.30 -24.64
C LEU A 387 -52.54 -49.95 -25.21
N GLN A 388 -53.40 -49.21 -25.91
CA GLN A 388 -53.11 -47.85 -26.36
C GLN A 388 -52.92 -46.88 -25.18
N GLN A 389 -53.75 -46.95 -24.14
CA GLN A 389 -53.57 -46.15 -22.92
C GLN A 389 -52.20 -46.43 -22.28
N ARG A 390 -51.89 -47.70 -22.02
CA ARG A 390 -50.59 -48.14 -21.48
C ARG A 390 -49.41 -47.76 -22.38
N GLN A 391 -49.57 -47.77 -23.71
CA GLN A 391 -48.57 -47.26 -24.65
C GLN A 391 -48.35 -45.76 -24.47
N THR A 392 -49.41 -44.93 -24.45
CA THR A 392 -49.23 -43.48 -24.21
C THR A 392 -48.70 -43.15 -22.82
N GLU A 393 -48.93 -44.00 -21.81
CA GLU A 393 -48.33 -43.87 -20.48
C GLU A 393 -46.83 -44.21 -20.50
N GLN A 394 -46.44 -45.29 -21.19
CA GLN A 394 -45.03 -45.63 -21.40
C GLN A 394 -44.31 -44.54 -22.21
N GLU A 395 -44.93 -43.98 -23.24
CA GLU A 395 -44.38 -42.86 -24.01
C GLU A 395 -44.17 -41.60 -23.14
N LYS A 396 -45.13 -41.26 -22.26
CA LYS A 396 -44.98 -40.15 -21.29
C LYS A 396 -43.84 -40.40 -20.30
N LEU A 397 -43.71 -41.63 -19.79
CA LEU A 397 -42.63 -42.00 -18.87
C LEU A 397 -41.26 -42.02 -19.56
N LEU A 398 -41.19 -42.40 -20.84
CA LEU A 398 -39.98 -42.32 -21.66
C LEU A 398 -39.60 -40.86 -21.95
N ALA A 399 -40.56 -39.99 -22.25
CA ALA A 399 -40.31 -38.56 -22.40
C ALA A 399 -39.78 -37.94 -21.09
N GLN A 400 -40.41 -38.23 -19.95
CA GLN A 400 -39.94 -37.77 -18.63
C GLN A 400 -38.53 -38.29 -18.29
N ARG A 401 -38.22 -39.55 -18.63
CA ARG A 401 -36.85 -40.09 -18.50
C ARG A 401 -35.85 -39.30 -19.34
N ASP A 402 -36.22 -38.96 -20.57
CA ASP A 402 -35.32 -38.28 -21.51
C ASP A 402 -35.15 -36.79 -21.19
N ASP A 403 -36.18 -36.12 -20.65
CA ASP A 403 -36.07 -34.80 -20.03
C ASP A 403 -35.11 -34.79 -18.84
N VAL A 404 -35.25 -35.75 -17.91
CA VAL A 404 -34.34 -35.89 -16.76
C VAL A 404 -32.91 -36.23 -17.20
N SER A 405 -32.76 -37.08 -18.23
CA SER A 405 -31.47 -37.42 -18.84
C SER A 405 -30.81 -36.18 -19.47
N ALA A 406 -31.57 -35.34 -20.18
CA ALA A 406 -31.10 -34.10 -20.76
C ALA A 406 -30.67 -33.09 -19.68
N GLN A 407 -31.46 -32.92 -18.61
CA GLN A 407 -31.12 -32.09 -17.45
C GLN A 407 -29.82 -32.57 -16.77
N LEU A 408 -29.66 -33.87 -16.56
CA LEU A 408 -28.42 -34.44 -16.01
C LEU A 408 -27.21 -34.22 -16.93
N GLN A 409 -27.38 -34.30 -18.26
CA GLN A 409 -26.32 -33.93 -19.20
C GLN A 409 -25.97 -32.45 -19.12
N GLU A 410 -26.95 -31.56 -18.97
CA GLU A 410 -26.71 -30.12 -18.84
C GLU A 410 -26.01 -29.76 -17.52
N VAL A 411 -26.42 -30.34 -16.40
CA VAL A 411 -25.73 -30.22 -15.10
C VAL A 411 -24.30 -30.73 -15.19
N ASN A 412 -24.04 -31.86 -15.86
CA ASN A 412 -22.69 -32.36 -16.08
C ASN A 412 -21.85 -31.42 -16.97
N ARG A 413 -22.42 -30.84 -18.03
CA ARG A 413 -21.74 -29.80 -18.85
C ARG A 413 -21.45 -28.54 -18.03
N ALA A 414 -22.35 -28.11 -17.15
CA ALA A 414 -22.14 -26.98 -16.26
C ALA A 414 -21.03 -27.26 -15.24
N ASN A 415 -21.02 -28.44 -14.63
CA ASN A 415 -19.97 -28.87 -13.70
C ASN A 415 -18.59 -28.95 -14.39
N SER A 416 -18.51 -29.45 -15.63
CA SER A 416 -17.25 -29.44 -16.40
C SER A 416 -16.73 -28.01 -16.61
N ARG A 417 -17.59 -27.08 -17.04
CA ARG A 417 -17.23 -25.65 -17.21
C ARG A 417 -16.78 -25.00 -15.90
N LEU A 418 -17.40 -25.36 -14.77
CA LEU A 418 -17.00 -24.85 -13.45
C LEU A 418 -15.65 -25.41 -13.01
N LEU A 419 -15.34 -26.68 -13.31
CA LEU A 419 -14.03 -27.26 -13.06
C LEU A 419 -12.96 -26.60 -13.94
N GLU A 420 -13.23 -26.39 -15.23
CA GLU A 420 -12.36 -25.63 -16.14
C GLU A 420 -12.05 -24.24 -15.57
N GLN A 421 -13.07 -23.44 -15.23
CA GLN A 421 -12.91 -22.11 -14.62
C GLN A 421 -12.15 -22.13 -13.29
N LEU A 422 -12.28 -23.18 -12.48
CA LEU A 422 -11.50 -23.34 -11.25
C LEU A 422 -10.02 -23.64 -11.54
N THR A 423 -9.72 -24.43 -12.58
CA THR A 423 -8.32 -24.65 -13.01
C THR A 423 -7.70 -23.40 -13.65
N GLU A 424 -8.45 -22.65 -14.45
CA GLU A 424 -8.03 -21.36 -15.02
C GLU A 424 -7.68 -20.37 -13.90
N ARG A 425 -8.58 -20.16 -12.93
CA ARG A 425 -8.35 -19.30 -11.77
C ARG A 425 -7.20 -19.78 -10.88
N GLY A 426 -6.95 -21.09 -10.82
CA GLY A 426 -5.75 -21.66 -10.20
C GLY A 426 -4.48 -21.18 -10.91
N GLN A 427 -4.42 -21.33 -12.23
CA GLN A 427 -3.28 -20.86 -13.04
C GLN A 427 -3.12 -19.33 -13.00
N GLU A 428 -4.21 -18.55 -12.99
CA GLU A 428 -4.17 -17.09 -12.83
C GLU A 428 -3.59 -16.70 -11.46
N LYS A 429 -4.06 -17.32 -10.37
CA LYS A 429 -3.52 -17.11 -9.03
C LYS A 429 -2.02 -17.40 -8.99
N ASP A 430 -1.58 -18.50 -9.58
CA ASP A 430 -0.18 -18.91 -9.51
C ASP A 430 0.71 -18.01 -10.39
N LYS A 431 0.21 -17.52 -11.54
CA LYS A 431 0.86 -16.44 -12.33
C LYS A 431 0.99 -15.15 -11.51
N LEU A 432 -0.09 -14.70 -10.87
CA LEU A 432 -0.08 -13.50 -10.02
C LEU A 432 0.85 -13.65 -8.81
N GLN A 433 0.99 -14.85 -8.24
CA GLN A 433 1.99 -15.13 -7.20
C GLN A 433 3.42 -15.01 -7.73
N GLN A 434 3.71 -15.53 -8.92
CA GLN A 434 5.02 -15.37 -9.57
C GLN A 434 5.33 -13.90 -9.91
N GLU A 435 4.33 -13.11 -10.35
CA GLU A 435 4.49 -11.67 -10.56
C GLU A 435 4.71 -10.89 -9.25
N LEU A 436 4.02 -11.25 -8.17
CA LEU A 436 4.24 -10.69 -6.83
C LEU A 436 5.64 -11.02 -6.29
N GLU A 437 6.15 -12.23 -6.55
CA GLU A 437 7.55 -12.57 -6.24
C GLU A 437 8.55 -11.81 -7.11
N ALA A 438 8.30 -11.70 -8.42
CA ALA A 438 9.17 -10.98 -9.34
C ALA A 438 9.23 -9.48 -9.01
N THR A 439 8.12 -8.88 -8.59
CA THR A 439 8.06 -7.48 -8.14
C THR A 439 8.72 -7.29 -6.77
N ARG A 440 8.58 -8.22 -5.82
CA ARG A 440 9.38 -8.25 -4.57
C ARG A 440 10.88 -8.31 -4.88
N LYS A 441 11.33 -9.32 -5.64
CA LYS A 441 12.74 -9.50 -6.05
C LYS A 441 13.30 -8.27 -6.80
N ARG A 442 12.47 -7.52 -7.54
CA ARG A 442 12.83 -6.21 -8.15
C ARG A 442 12.93 -5.08 -7.12
N ALA A 443 12.04 -5.04 -6.12
CA ALA A 443 12.10 -4.08 -5.02
C ALA A 443 13.32 -4.32 -4.11
N ASP A 444 13.63 -5.58 -3.79
CA ASP A 444 14.80 -5.96 -2.98
C ASP A 444 16.10 -5.56 -3.68
N LYS A 445 16.22 -5.79 -5.00
CA LYS A 445 17.35 -5.31 -5.80
C LYS A 445 17.45 -3.78 -5.82
N ARG A 446 16.34 -3.05 -5.91
CA ARG A 446 16.33 -1.58 -5.81
C ARG A 446 16.75 -1.10 -4.42
N LYS A 447 16.35 -1.80 -3.36
CA LYS A 447 16.78 -1.51 -2.00
C LYS A 447 18.29 -1.70 -1.87
N ALA A 448 18.84 -2.82 -2.34
CA ALA A 448 20.28 -3.08 -2.32
C ALA A 448 21.09 -1.98 -3.03
N MET A 449 20.70 -1.59 -4.25
CA MET A 449 21.36 -0.49 -4.96
C MET A 449 21.24 0.87 -4.25
N LEU A 450 20.14 1.12 -3.52
CA LEU A 450 20.00 2.34 -2.72
C LEU A 450 20.82 2.29 -1.42
N ASP A 451 20.95 1.12 -0.80
CA ASP A 451 21.83 0.91 0.36
C ASP A 451 23.31 1.04 -0.05
N GLU A 452 23.70 0.52 -1.21
CA GLU A 452 25.03 0.70 -1.83
C GLU A 452 25.33 2.17 -2.14
N LEU A 453 24.43 2.86 -2.86
CA LEU A 453 24.58 4.29 -3.15
C LEU A 453 24.63 5.16 -1.87
N ALA A 454 23.93 4.76 -0.80
CA ALA A 454 24.02 5.45 0.49
C ALA A 454 25.38 5.25 1.18
N ILE A 455 26.00 4.07 1.02
CA ILE A 455 27.37 3.80 1.46
C ILE A 455 28.37 4.63 0.65
N ASP A 456 28.25 4.67 -0.68
CA ASP A 456 29.14 5.45 -1.55
C ASP A 456 29.05 6.95 -1.23
N VAL A 457 27.83 7.50 -1.10
CA VAL A 457 27.62 8.90 -0.71
C VAL A 457 28.18 9.20 0.69
N ALA A 458 28.15 8.24 1.62
CA ALA A 458 28.79 8.40 2.93
C ALA A 458 30.33 8.37 2.82
N GLN A 459 30.89 7.51 1.97
CA GLN A 459 32.33 7.45 1.70
C GLN A 459 32.84 8.74 1.03
N GLU A 460 32.22 9.20 -0.05
CA GLU A 460 32.62 10.46 -0.70
C GLU A 460 32.47 11.66 0.24
N LYS A 461 31.42 11.68 1.08
CA LYS A 461 31.28 12.71 2.14
C LYS A 461 32.39 12.65 3.19
N SER A 462 32.96 11.48 3.47
CA SER A 462 34.16 11.36 4.33
C SER A 462 35.42 11.81 3.60
N ARG A 463 35.63 11.41 2.34
CA ARG A 463 36.78 11.85 1.52
C ARG A 463 36.80 13.36 1.35
N HIS A 464 35.69 13.98 0.93
CA HIS A 464 35.60 15.45 0.83
C HIS A 464 35.85 16.17 2.16
N LYS A 465 35.53 15.55 3.31
CA LYS A 465 35.84 16.14 4.62
C LYS A 465 37.35 16.06 4.93
N GLU A 466 38.01 14.98 4.54
CA GLU A 466 39.46 14.81 4.65
C GLU A 466 40.19 15.76 3.68
N GLU A 467 39.80 15.79 2.41
CA GLU A 467 40.28 16.73 1.39
C GLU A 467 40.14 18.20 1.82
N LEU A 468 38.99 18.60 2.38
CA LEU A 468 38.79 19.95 2.93
C LEU A 468 39.68 20.24 4.15
N SER A 469 39.97 19.22 4.97
CA SER A 469 40.86 19.36 6.13
C SER A 469 42.32 19.51 5.69
N ASP A 470 42.76 18.72 4.72
CA ASP A 470 44.10 18.79 4.13
C ASP A 470 44.30 20.08 3.34
N ALA A 471 43.31 20.52 2.56
CA ALA A 471 43.35 21.80 1.85
C ALA A 471 43.42 22.99 2.83
N TRP A 472 42.68 22.94 3.94
CA TRP A 472 42.75 23.96 4.99
C TRP A 472 44.12 23.97 5.68
N LEU A 473 44.69 22.81 5.98
CA LEU A 473 46.03 22.68 6.57
C LEU A 473 47.14 23.13 5.61
N GLN A 474 47.00 22.85 4.32
CA GLN A 474 47.89 23.36 3.27
C GLN A 474 47.80 24.89 3.18
N HIS A 475 46.59 25.45 3.17
CA HIS A 475 46.38 26.90 3.16
C HIS A 475 46.96 27.58 4.41
N GLU A 476 46.75 27.05 5.62
CA GLU A 476 47.36 27.57 6.85
C GLU A 476 48.90 27.54 6.75
N LYS A 477 49.48 26.45 6.27
CA LYS A 477 50.92 26.30 6.04
C LYS A 477 51.46 27.28 4.99
N GLU A 478 50.72 27.54 3.91
CA GLU A 478 51.09 28.53 2.90
C GLU A 478 51.00 29.95 3.42
N VAL A 479 49.93 30.32 4.12
CA VAL A 479 49.77 31.64 4.76
C VAL A 479 50.88 31.90 5.77
N LEU A 480 51.20 30.91 6.62
CA LEU A 480 52.34 30.99 7.54
C LEU A 480 53.69 31.08 6.80
N GLY A 481 53.87 30.35 5.69
CA GLY A 481 55.08 30.39 4.87
C GLY A 481 55.26 31.69 4.06
N VAL A 482 54.17 32.32 3.62
CA VAL A 482 54.17 33.66 3.00
C VAL A 482 54.46 34.72 4.06
N ARG A 483 53.78 34.66 5.22
CA ARG A 483 54.04 35.54 6.35
C ARG A 483 55.49 35.46 6.83
N ALA A 484 56.06 34.27 6.97
CA ALA A 484 57.45 34.07 7.38
C ALA A 484 58.47 34.60 6.36
N ARG A 485 58.13 34.61 5.06
CA ARG A 485 58.94 35.26 4.02
C ARG A 485 58.89 36.77 4.15
N TYR A 486 57.71 37.38 4.24
CA TYR A 486 57.60 38.83 4.46
C TYR A 486 58.23 39.27 5.79
N GLU A 487 58.06 38.53 6.89
CA GLU A 487 58.73 38.82 8.17
C GLU A 487 60.27 38.65 8.11
N LYS A 488 60.81 37.94 7.11
CA LYS A 488 62.26 37.86 6.85
C LYS A 488 62.72 39.01 5.95
N GLU A 489 61.98 39.32 4.90
CA GLU A 489 62.26 40.42 3.97
C GLU A 489 62.18 41.79 4.68
N LEU A 490 61.17 42.02 5.51
CA LEU A 490 61.05 43.21 6.35
C LEU A 490 62.22 43.35 7.35
N ARG A 491 62.73 42.22 7.89
CA ARG A 491 63.93 42.23 8.74
C ARG A 491 65.18 42.58 7.93
N GLY A 492 65.38 41.97 6.76
CA GLY A 492 66.49 42.30 5.85
C GLY A 492 66.49 43.77 5.45
N LEU A 493 65.36 44.29 4.96
CA LEU A 493 65.20 45.70 4.60
C LEU A 493 65.42 46.66 5.79
N HIS A 494 65.05 46.25 7.00
CA HIS A 494 65.30 47.05 8.20
C HIS A 494 66.78 47.00 8.63
N GLU A 495 67.43 45.83 8.56
CA GLU A 495 68.87 45.70 8.78
C GLU A 495 69.68 46.51 7.76
N ASP A 496 69.35 46.43 6.47
CA ASP A 496 70.03 47.17 5.41
C ASP A 496 69.77 48.68 5.51
N LYS A 497 68.56 49.11 5.88
CA LYS A 497 68.30 50.51 6.22
C LYS A 497 69.12 50.97 7.42
N ASN A 498 69.24 50.15 8.46
CA ASN A 498 70.03 50.51 9.64
C ASN A 498 71.54 50.58 9.29
N ARG A 499 72.05 49.68 8.44
CA ARG A 499 73.42 49.72 7.89
C ARG A 499 73.68 51.03 7.14
N THR A 500 72.83 51.39 6.15
CA THR A 500 73.03 52.62 5.38
C THR A 500 72.83 53.89 6.23
N GLU A 501 71.89 53.88 7.18
CA GLU A 501 71.77 54.98 8.15
C GLU A 501 73.02 55.10 9.04
N GLU A 502 73.63 54.00 9.51
CA GLU A 502 74.84 54.04 10.34
C GLU A 502 76.09 54.42 9.56
N GLU A 503 76.25 53.94 8.32
CA GLU A 503 77.32 54.35 7.40
C GLU A 503 77.28 55.86 7.14
N ILE A 504 76.12 56.40 6.77
CA ILE A 504 76.01 57.84 6.48
C ILE A 504 76.06 58.67 7.77
N ARG A 505 75.53 58.17 8.90
CA ARG A 505 75.77 58.79 10.22
C ARG A 505 77.25 58.80 10.58
N SER A 506 78.05 57.82 10.15
CA SER A 506 79.49 57.86 10.36
C SER A 506 80.15 58.91 9.47
N GLN A 507 79.90 58.88 8.16
CA GLN A 507 80.39 59.91 7.24
C GLN A 507 80.05 61.33 7.71
N LEU A 508 78.84 61.54 8.25
CA LEU A 508 78.40 62.81 8.82
C LEU A 508 79.08 63.16 10.16
N ARG A 509 79.47 62.18 10.98
CA ARG A 509 80.32 62.40 12.17
C ARG A 509 81.74 62.77 11.78
N ASP A 510 82.27 62.14 10.73
CA ASP A 510 83.64 62.30 10.27
C ASP A 510 83.82 63.65 9.55
N GLU A 511 82.88 64.07 8.70
CA GLU A 511 82.78 65.44 8.19
C GLU A 511 82.67 66.45 9.35
N LYS A 512 81.81 66.19 10.36
CA LYS A 512 81.65 67.08 11.54
C LYS A 512 82.80 67.04 12.55
N ALA A 513 83.74 66.11 12.40
CA ALA A 513 85.03 66.18 13.09
C ALA A 513 85.94 67.16 12.33
N ARG A 514 86.06 66.98 11.01
CA ARG A 514 86.85 67.87 10.13
C ARG A 514 86.39 69.32 10.20
N THR A 515 85.09 69.61 10.12
CA THR A 515 84.62 71.01 10.22
C THR A 515 84.97 71.63 11.56
N ARG A 516 84.99 70.88 12.66
CA ARG A 516 85.42 71.37 13.98
C ARG A 516 86.93 71.55 14.10
N GLU A 517 87.70 70.70 13.45
CA GLU A 517 89.16 70.86 13.34
C GLU A 517 89.48 72.13 12.54
N LEU A 518 88.78 72.36 11.42
CA LEU A 518 88.86 73.59 10.61
C LEU A 518 88.37 74.83 11.40
N GLU A 519 87.23 74.76 12.09
CA GLU A 519 86.74 75.83 12.99
C GLU A 519 87.74 76.13 14.12
N SER A 520 88.39 75.11 14.69
CA SER A 520 89.42 75.28 15.72
C SER A 520 90.69 75.91 15.17
N LEU A 521 91.11 75.55 13.95
CA LEU A 521 92.22 76.20 13.26
C LEU A 521 91.87 77.66 12.96
N GLN A 522 90.68 77.95 12.43
CA GLN A 522 90.19 79.31 12.22
C GLN A 522 90.16 80.12 13.52
N GLN A 523 89.73 79.57 14.64
CA GLN A 523 89.79 80.25 15.95
C GLN A 523 91.23 80.57 16.38
N THR A 524 92.18 79.63 16.25
CA THR A 524 93.60 79.94 16.53
C THR A 524 94.17 81.01 15.60
N VAL A 525 93.62 81.13 14.39
CA VAL A 525 94.03 82.14 13.41
C VAL A 525 93.40 83.50 13.70
N GLU A 526 92.15 83.57 14.11
CA GLU A 526 91.54 84.80 14.64
C GLU A 526 92.31 85.30 15.88
N GLU A 527 92.74 84.40 16.76
CA GLU A 527 93.60 84.74 17.90
C GLU A 527 94.98 85.25 17.46
N LEU A 528 95.61 84.66 16.43
CA LEU A 528 96.88 85.14 15.86
C LEU A 528 96.73 86.49 15.13
N GLN A 529 95.67 86.68 14.36
CA GLN A 529 95.36 87.97 13.71
C GLN A 529 95.10 89.07 14.76
N ALA A 530 94.40 88.76 15.85
CA ALA A 530 94.22 89.67 16.97
C ALA A 530 95.53 89.99 17.71
N GLN A 531 96.46 89.03 17.82
CA GLN A 531 97.81 89.29 18.34
C GLN A 531 98.60 90.23 17.43
N ILE A 532 98.56 90.02 16.11
CA ILE A 532 99.25 90.89 15.12
C ILE A 532 98.70 92.31 15.17
N GLN A 533 97.38 92.49 15.14
CA GLN A 533 96.74 93.80 15.31
C GLN A 533 97.07 94.47 16.65
N SER A 534 97.43 93.69 17.68
CA SER A 534 97.91 94.23 18.97
C SER A 534 99.39 94.64 18.97
N MET A 535 100.20 94.14 18.01
CA MET A 535 101.60 94.56 17.83
C MET A 535 101.74 95.82 16.96
N GLU A 536 100.78 96.09 16.08
CA GLU A 536 100.79 97.26 15.18
C GLU A 536 100.35 98.58 15.87
N ALA A 537 99.98 98.53 17.16
CA ALA A 537 99.51 99.68 17.92
C ALA A 537 100.68 100.50 18.55
N PRO A 538 100.89 101.78 18.17
CA PRO A 538 101.93 102.62 18.78
C PRO A 538 101.66 102.91 20.25
N ARG A 539 102.72 102.86 21.08
CA ARG A 539 102.65 103.22 22.51
C ARG A 539 102.98 104.70 22.72
N ASP A 540 101.97 105.55 22.61
CA ASP A 540 102.04 106.94 23.08
C ASP A 540 101.12 107.22 24.28
N GLY A 541 101.50 108.21 25.07
CA GLY A 541 100.94 108.47 26.39
C GLY A 541 99.86 109.55 26.44
N SER A 542 99.11 109.54 27.55
CA SER A 542 98.33 110.68 28.07
C SER A 542 97.24 111.30 27.17
N SER A 543 96.00 110.85 27.37
CA SER A 543 94.95 111.77 27.87
C SER A 543 93.86 110.99 28.62
N ALA A 544 93.05 111.71 29.41
CA ALA A 544 91.96 111.13 30.20
C ALA A 544 90.61 111.76 29.83
N ASP A 545 89.63 110.91 29.48
CA ASP A 545 88.26 111.01 30.02
C ASP A 545 87.47 109.68 29.81
N SER A 546 86.19 109.67 30.21
CA SER A 546 85.11 108.72 29.87
C SER A 546 85.00 107.40 30.65
N LYS A 547 85.68 107.22 31.79
CA LYS A 547 85.44 106.07 32.70
C LYS A 547 84.14 106.20 33.52
N ARG A 548 82.94 106.02 32.93
CA ARG A 548 81.70 105.93 33.74
C ARG A 548 80.52 105.04 33.28
N ARG A 549 80.75 103.79 32.83
CA ARG A 549 79.76 102.69 33.00
C ARG A 549 80.30 101.27 32.70
N ARG A 550 80.77 100.54 33.72
CA ARG A 550 80.71 99.05 33.83
C ARG A 550 81.18 98.58 35.23
N ARG A 551 80.71 97.39 35.65
CA ARG A 551 81.08 96.64 36.88
C ARG A 551 80.67 97.23 38.26
N ARG A 552 79.37 97.20 38.54
CA ARG A 552 78.85 96.39 39.67
C ARG A 552 78.30 95.09 39.06
N GLN A 553 78.35 93.91 39.69
CA GLN A 553 79.04 93.49 40.91
C GLN A 553 79.47 92.01 40.74
N ARG A 554 80.42 91.52 41.56
CA ARG A 554 80.86 90.11 41.52
C ARG A 554 80.02 89.23 42.47
N ARG A 555 80.01 87.92 42.15
CA ARG A 555 80.26 86.75 43.04
C ARG A 555 79.06 85.98 43.62
N VAL A 556 79.38 84.71 43.94
CA VAL A 556 78.67 83.72 44.79
C VAL A 556 77.48 83.01 44.14
N ARG A 557 77.13 81.74 44.44
CA ARG A 557 77.87 80.47 44.70
C ARG A 557 76.80 79.39 44.94
N TRP A 558 76.92 78.22 44.30
CA TRP A 558 76.40 76.91 44.76
C TRP A 558 74.89 76.68 45.08
N SER A 559 74.30 75.79 44.28
CA SER A 559 73.57 74.57 44.73
C SER A 559 72.11 74.65 45.24
N THR A 560 71.45 73.49 45.13
CA THR A 560 70.13 73.10 45.68
C THR A 560 68.88 73.81 45.11
N ARG A 561 67.68 73.19 45.13
CA ARG A 561 67.25 71.77 45.00
C ARG A 561 65.72 71.78 44.87
N SER A 562 65.12 70.84 44.13
CA SER A 562 63.66 70.57 44.12
C SER A 562 62.81 71.65 43.39
N ARG A 563 61.53 71.44 43.07
CA ARG A 563 60.62 70.32 43.42
C ARG A 563 59.55 70.12 42.33
N SER A 564 59.17 68.86 42.11
CA SER A 564 57.83 68.38 41.71
C SER A 564 56.98 69.17 40.69
N ARG A 565 56.58 68.46 39.62
CA ARG A 565 55.17 68.01 39.52
C ARG A 565 55.03 66.73 38.70
N SER A 566 54.88 65.62 39.41
CA SER A 566 54.26 64.40 38.90
C SER A 566 52.74 64.59 38.83
N CYS A 567 52.11 64.22 37.70
CA CYS A 567 50.67 63.95 37.64
C CYS A 567 50.44 62.72 36.76
N SER A 568 50.24 61.57 37.41
CA SER A 568 49.80 60.33 36.79
C SER A 568 48.29 60.29 36.61
N TRP A 569 47.79 59.80 35.48
CA TRP A 569 46.41 59.27 35.38
C TRP A 569 46.41 57.89 34.69
N SER A 570 46.31 56.87 35.53
CA SER A 570 45.52 55.64 35.43
C SER A 570 45.27 54.90 34.08
N ARG A 571 45.59 53.60 34.12
CA ARG A 571 44.93 52.44 33.45
C ARG A 571 43.38 52.48 33.56
N PRO A 572 42.57 51.60 32.91
CA PRO A 572 42.86 50.30 32.24
C PRO A 572 42.30 50.24 30.77
N HIS A 573 42.21 49.14 30.00
CA HIS A 573 41.97 47.72 30.30
C HIS A 573 42.53 46.74 29.25
N SER A 574 42.61 45.47 29.68
CA SER A 574 42.85 44.27 28.88
C SER A 574 41.88 44.06 27.72
N PHE A 575 42.38 43.80 26.51
CA PHE A 575 41.60 43.08 25.50
C PHE A 575 41.83 41.57 25.66
N ARG A 576 40.80 40.83 26.06
CA ARG A 576 40.84 39.37 26.10
C ARG A 576 40.76 38.83 24.67
N GLY A 577 41.66 37.91 24.32
CA GLY A 577 41.34 36.94 23.28
C GLY A 577 40.13 36.10 23.70
N LYS A 578 39.15 35.93 22.82
CA LYS A 578 38.10 34.91 22.93
C LYS A 578 38.31 33.89 21.83
N TRP A 579 38.70 32.67 22.22
CA TRP A 579 38.57 31.47 21.42
C TRP A 579 37.37 30.67 21.93
N ARG A 580 36.63 30.02 21.02
CA ARG A 580 35.44 29.18 21.25
C ARG A 580 34.20 29.95 21.74
N ARG A 581 32.98 29.49 21.42
CA ARG A 581 32.63 28.34 20.57
C ARG A 581 32.49 28.76 19.12
#